data_AF-S3XKL9-F1
#
_entry.id   AF-S3XKL9-F1
#
_cell.length_a   1.000
_cell.length_b   1.000
_cell.length_c   1.000
_cell.angle_alpha   90.00
_cell.angle_beta   90.00
_cell.angle_gamma   90.00
#
_symmetry.space_group_name_H-M   'P 1'
#
loop_
_entity.id
_entity.type
_entity.pdbx_description
1 polymer ?
#
loop_
_entity_poly.entity_id
_entity_poly.type
_entity_poly.pdbx_seq_one_letter_code
_entity_poly.pdbx_strand_id
1 'polypeptide(L)'
;MGDVEFNAESWQRSGQAYVQESSDLKTAVDAAVAGLSVEALGCNEGGHLVDMALAIVVPPVRDAFLEACQNLSQNLQTVGESLQETAAEYQQTEAVNTQAAFDLEVD
;
A
#
# COMPACT_ATOMS: atom_id res chain seq x y z
N MET A 1 -14.56 -8.26 -26.83
CA MET A 1 -14.14 -7.69 -25.53
C MET A 1 -15.44 -7.48 -24.78
N GLY A 2 -15.64 -8.19 -23.66
CA GLY A 2 -16.81 -7.95 -22.82
C GLY A 2 -16.70 -6.56 -22.22
N ASP A 3 -17.78 -5.80 -22.22
CA ASP A 3 -17.80 -4.46 -21.65
C ASP A 3 -17.35 -4.55 -20.19
N VAL A 4 -16.25 -3.87 -19.88
CA VAL A 4 -15.81 -3.69 -18.50
C VAL A 4 -16.78 -2.67 -17.90
N GLU A 5 -17.85 -3.18 -17.30
CA GLU A 5 -18.78 -2.34 -16.55
C GLU A 5 -18.17 -1.95 -15.21
N PHE A 6 -18.24 -0.66 -14.92
CA PHE A 6 -17.81 -0.14 -13.63
C PHE A 6 -18.73 -0.67 -12.53
N ASN A 7 -18.15 -1.13 -11.42
CA ASN A 7 -18.88 -1.57 -10.24
C ASN A 7 -18.27 -0.92 -8.98
N ALA A 8 -19.02 -0.02 -8.37
CA ALA A 8 -18.58 0.75 -7.20
C ALA A 8 -18.24 -0.14 -6.00
N GLU A 9 -19.04 -1.19 -5.72
CA GLU A 9 -18.77 -2.11 -4.61
C GLU A 9 -17.46 -2.86 -4.80
N SER A 10 -17.16 -3.27 -6.04
CA SER A 10 -15.90 -3.93 -6.37
C SER A 10 -14.72 -2.98 -6.16
N TRP A 11 -14.85 -1.71 -6.54
CA TRP A 11 -13.81 -0.70 -6.33
C TRP A 11 -13.61 -0.37 -4.86
N GLN A 12 -14.70 -0.27 -4.09
CA GLN A 12 -14.64 -0.06 -2.64
C GLN A 12 -13.95 -1.24 -1.93
N ARG A 13 -14.29 -2.48 -2.30
CA ARG A 13 -13.65 -3.69 -1.77
C ARG A 13 -12.17 -3.76 -2.12
N SER A 14 -11.82 -3.51 -3.38
CA SER A 14 -10.42 -3.46 -3.82
C SER A 14 -9.67 -2.37 -3.08
N GLY A 15 -10.26 -1.18 -2.94
CA GLY A 15 -9.64 -0.07 -2.22
C GLY A 15 -9.36 -0.39 -0.76
N GLN A 16 -10.29 -1.05 -0.07
CA GLN A 16 -10.07 -1.56 1.29
C GLN A 16 -8.94 -2.59 1.35
N ALA A 17 -8.86 -3.50 0.38
CA ALA A 17 -7.77 -4.47 0.31
C ALA A 17 -6.40 -3.79 0.13
N TYR A 18 -6.30 -2.80 -0.77
CA TYR A 18 -5.07 -2.02 -0.97
C TYR A 18 -4.62 -1.28 0.30
N VAL A 19 -5.57 -0.66 1.03
CA VAL A 19 -5.27 0.00 2.31
C VAL A 19 -4.81 -1.02 3.36
N GLN A 20 -5.47 -2.18 3.46
CA GLN A 20 -5.06 -3.23 4.39
C GLN A 20 -3.66 -3.78 4.06
N GLU A 21 -3.41 -4.12 2.79
CA GLU A 21 -2.11 -4.63 2.32
C GLU A 21 -0.97 -3.64 2.56
N SER A 22 -1.24 -2.33 2.47
CA SER A 22 -0.25 -1.31 2.82
C SER A 22 0.15 -1.35 4.31
N SER A 23 -0.82 -1.55 5.21
CA SER A 23 -0.59 -1.69 6.64
C SER A 23 0.18 -2.98 6.97
N ASP A 24 -0.19 -4.08 6.31
CA ASP A 24 0.44 -5.39 6.48
C ASP A 24 1.88 -5.37 5.97
N LEU A 25 2.14 -4.73 4.83
CA LEU A 25 3.48 -4.57 4.27
C LEU A 25 4.41 -3.85 5.24
N LYS A 26 3.96 -2.72 5.82
CA LYS A 26 4.75 -1.97 6.79
C LYS A 26 5.15 -2.84 7.99
N THR A 27 4.19 -3.57 8.54
CA THR A 27 4.41 -4.46 9.69
C THR A 27 5.38 -5.60 9.37
N ALA A 28 5.22 -6.23 8.20
CA ALA A 28 6.07 -7.32 7.75
C ALA A 28 7.51 -6.85 7.49
N VAL A 29 7.67 -5.66 6.90
CA VAL A 29 8.97 -5.05 6.64
C VAL A 29 9.66 -4.71 7.96
N ASP A 30 9.00 -4.01 8.87
CA ASP A 30 9.59 -3.67 10.18
C ASP A 30 10.08 -4.92 10.92
N ALA A 31 9.30 -6.02 10.88
CA ALA A 31 9.69 -7.31 11.46
C ALA A 31 10.91 -7.95 10.74
N ALA A 32 10.95 -7.92 9.41
CA ALA A 32 12.03 -8.52 8.62
C ALA A 32 13.35 -7.73 8.78
N VAL A 33 13.27 -6.41 8.87
CA VAL A 33 14.46 -5.55 8.90
C VAL A 33 15.03 -5.40 10.31
N ALA A 34 14.27 -5.73 11.35
CA ALA A 34 14.76 -5.76 12.73
C ALA A 34 15.96 -6.71 12.93
N GLY A 35 16.05 -7.78 12.12
CA GLY A 35 17.18 -8.73 12.14
C GLY A 35 18.40 -8.28 11.34
N LEU A 36 18.29 -7.22 10.54
CA LEU A 36 19.35 -6.70 9.67
C LEU A 36 20.07 -5.51 10.31
N SER A 37 20.52 -5.68 11.56
CA SER A 37 21.42 -4.72 12.22
C SER A 37 22.84 -5.27 12.29
N VAL A 38 23.84 -4.39 12.29
CA VAL A 38 25.25 -4.77 12.44
C VAL A 38 25.49 -5.46 13.79
N GLU A 39 24.72 -5.11 14.83
CA GLU A 39 24.74 -5.82 16.11
C GLU A 39 24.12 -7.23 16.01
N ALA A 40 22.96 -7.35 15.36
CA ALA A 40 22.27 -8.64 15.20
C ALA A 40 23.09 -9.64 14.36
N LEU A 41 23.88 -9.13 13.41
CA LEU A 41 24.77 -9.91 12.57
C LEU A 41 26.14 -10.21 13.22
N GLY A 42 26.40 -9.72 14.43
CA GLY A 42 27.68 -9.91 15.12
C GLY A 42 28.87 -9.22 14.44
N CYS A 43 28.61 -8.33 13.48
CA CYS A 43 29.65 -7.69 12.67
C CYS A 43 30.31 -6.49 13.37
N ASN A 44 29.88 -6.15 14.58
CA ASN A 44 30.35 -4.97 15.32
C ASN A 44 31.65 -5.22 16.10
N GLU A 45 32.10 -6.46 16.22
CA GLU A 45 33.27 -6.84 17.02
C GLU A 45 34.59 -6.86 16.22
N GLY A 46 34.55 -6.64 14.90
CA GLY A 46 35.73 -6.41 14.07
C GLY A 46 36.73 -7.57 14.02
N GLY A 47 36.29 -8.80 14.31
CA GLY A 47 37.15 -9.99 14.39
C GLY A 47 37.70 -10.42 13.02
N HIS A 48 36.97 -10.14 11.94
CA HIS A 48 37.33 -10.50 10.57
C HIS A 48 37.06 -9.36 9.56
N LEU A 49 37.80 -9.38 8.43
CA LEU A 49 37.61 -8.41 7.33
C LEU A 49 36.19 -8.41 6.76
N VAL A 50 35.50 -9.54 6.82
CA VAL A 50 34.09 -9.67 6.44
C VAL A 50 33.18 -8.86 7.37
N ASP A 51 33.47 -8.81 8.66
CA ASP A 51 32.66 -8.06 9.64
C ASP A 51 32.73 -6.55 9.35
N MET A 52 33.94 -6.05 9.04
CA MET A 52 34.13 -4.66 8.64
C MET A 52 33.43 -4.33 7.32
N ALA A 53 33.45 -5.24 6.34
CA ALA A 53 32.75 -5.05 5.07
C ALA A 53 31.22 -5.04 5.26
N LEU A 54 30.68 -5.94 6.09
CA LEU A 54 29.26 -6.00 6.40
C LEU A 54 28.80 -4.80 7.23
N ALA A 55 29.61 -4.31 8.17
CA ALA A 55 29.31 -3.10 8.92
C ALA A 55 29.19 -1.85 8.02
N ILE A 56 29.89 -1.81 6.89
CA ILE A 56 29.82 -0.72 5.91
C ILE A 56 28.62 -0.88 4.96
N VAL A 57 28.34 -2.11 4.52
CA VAL A 57 27.36 -2.37 3.45
C VAL A 57 25.95 -2.60 3.96
N VAL A 58 25.78 -3.25 5.11
CA VAL A 58 24.45 -3.63 5.62
C VAL A 58 23.57 -2.41 5.93
N PRO A 59 24.04 -1.36 6.64
CA PRO A 59 23.20 -0.19 6.93
C PRO A 59 22.63 0.50 5.68
N PRO A 60 23.42 0.90 4.66
CA PRO A 60 22.85 1.57 3.49
C PRO A 60 21.92 0.66 2.67
N VAL A 61 22.18 -0.65 2.61
CA VAL A 61 21.27 -1.60 1.92
C VAL A 61 19.95 -1.71 2.67
N ARG A 62 20.01 -1.79 4.01
CA ARG A 62 18.86 -1.83 4.89
C ARG A 62 18.01 -0.57 4.71
N ASP A 63 18.64 0.61 4.73
CA ASP A 63 17.95 1.89 4.62
C ASP A 63 17.29 2.08 3.25
N ALA A 64 18.00 1.71 2.16
CA ALA A 64 17.43 1.74 0.81
C ALA A 64 16.24 0.78 0.65
N PHE A 65 16.31 -0.40 1.26
CA PHE A 65 15.19 -1.35 1.27
C PHE A 65 13.99 -0.81 2.05
N LEU A 66 14.22 -0.20 3.22
CA LEU A 66 13.17 0.45 4.01
C LEU A 66 12.50 1.58 3.25
N GLU A 67 13.27 2.43 2.57
CA GLU A 67 12.75 3.52 1.74
C GLU A 67 11.87 2.99 0.61
N ALA A 68 12.33 1.95 -0.11
CA ALA A 68 11.54 1.34 -1.18
C ALA A 68 10.22 0.75 -0.66
N CYS A 69 10.25 0.09 0.50
CA CYS A 69 9.04 -0.47 1.12
C CYS A 69 8.08 0.60 1.62
N GLN A 70 8.58 1.70 2.19
CA GLN A 70 7.76 2.84 2.60
C GLN A 70 7.08 3.48 1.39
N ASN A 71 7.81 3.70 0.30
CA ASN A 71 7.26 4.22 -0.94
C ASN A 71 6.18 3.29 -1.53
N LEU A 72 6.41 1.98 -1.52
CA LEU A 72 5.42 1.00 -1.98
C LEU A 72 4.17 1.02 -1.11
N SER A 73 4.33 1.01 0.22
CA SER A 73 3.21 1.11 1.17
C SER A 73 2.39 2.37 0.93
N GLN A 74 3.03 3.51 0.75
CA GLN A 74 2.33 4.77 0.52
C GLN A 74 1.56 4.77 -0.81
N ASN A 75 2.16 4.22 -1.87
CA ASN A 75 1.48 4.09 -3.16
C ASN A 75 0.25 3.16 -3.08
N LEU A 76 0.35 2.02 -2.38
CA LEU A 76 -0.79 1.12 -2.17
C LEU A 76 -1.91 1.83 -1.41
N GLN A 77 -1.57 2.57 -0.36
CA GLN A 77 -2.54 3.34 0.40
C GLN A 77 -3.24 4.39 -0.47
N THR A 78 -2.48 5.21 -1.22
CA THR A 78 -3.04 6.24 -2.11
C THR A 78 -3.96 5.62 -3.16
N VAL A 79 -3.55 4.52 -3.80
CA VAL A 79 -4.41 3.82 -4.77
C VAL A 79 -5.68 3.33 -4.09
N GLY A 80 -5.58 2.74 -2.90
CA GLY A 80 -6.73 2.24 -2.15
C GLY A 80 -7.72 3.33 -1.73
N GLU A 81 -7.22 4.51 -1.36
CA GLU A 81 -8.03 5.70 -1.05
C GLU A 81 -8.72 6.24 -2.30
N SER A 82 -8.00 6.38 -3.43
CA SER A 82 -8.58 6.85 -4.69
C SER A 82 -9.66 5.91 -5.23
N LEU A 83 -9.50 4.58 -5.07
CA LEU A 83 -10.53 3.62 -5.46
C LEU A 83 -11.82 3.79 -4.64
N GLN A 84 -11.69 4.03 -3.33
CA GLN A 84 -12.83 4.24 -2.44
C GLN A 84 -13.52 5.58 -2.70
N GLU A 85 -12.76 6.65 -2.92
CA GLU A 85 -13.28 7.96 -3.29
C GLU A 85 -14.06 7.89 -4.61
N THR A 86 -13.46 7.27 -5.64
CA THR A 86 -14.12 7.07 -6.93
C THR A 86 -15.41 6.27 -6.77
N ALA A 87 -15.38 5.16 -6.02
CA ALA A 87 -16.58 4.37 -5.77
C ALA A 87 -17.72 5.18 -5.12
N ALA A 88 -17.39 6.04 -4.15
CA ALA A 88 -18.36 6.90 -3.48
C ALA A 88 -18.95 7.97 -4.43
N GLU A 89 -18.13 8.59 -5.27
CA GLU A 89 -18.58 9.57 -6.27
C GLU A 89 -19.56 8.95 -7.28
N TYR A 90 -19.26 7.74 -7.75
CA TYR A 90 -20.15 7.02 -8.66
C TYR A 90 -21.48 6.65 -8.00
N GLN A 91 -21.46 6.13 -6.76
CA GLN A 91 -22.68 5.82 -6.02
C GLN A 91 -23.55 7.07 -5.79
N GLN A 92 -22.92 8.20 -5.47
CA GLN A 92 -23.64 9.47 -5.31
C GLN A 92 -24.27 9.92 -6.63
N THR A 93 -23.53 9.84 -7.73
CA THR A 93 -24.02 10.22 -9.06
C THR A 93 -25.18 9.34 -9.50
N GLU A 94 -25.08 8.03 -9.27
CA GLU A 94 -26.15 7.08 -9.58
C GLU A 94 -27.41 7.36 -8.76
N ALA A 95 -27.27 7.67 -7.46
CA ALA A 95 -28.40 8.05 -6.60
C ALA A 95 -29.10 9.34 -7.09
N VAL A 96 -28.33 10.37 -7.46
CA VAL A 96 -28.87 11.62 -8.01
C VAL A 96 -29.61 11.38 -9.32
N ASN A 97 -29.03 10.60 -10.24
CA ASN A 97 -29.65 10.29 -11.52
C ASN A 97 -30.93 9.44 -11.35
N THR A 98 -30.93 8.49 -10.42
CA THR A 98 -32.10 7.67 -10.10
C THR A 98 -33.24 8.53 -9.56
N GLN A 99 -32.94 9.48 -8.67
CA GLN A 99 -33.93 10.41 -8.16
C GLN A 99 -34.49 11.31 -9.27
N ALA A 100 -33.62 11.90 -10.10
CA ALA A 100 -34.04 12.75 -11.20
C ALA A 100 -34.91 12.00 -12.23
N ALA A 101 -34.59 10.73 -12.51
CA ALA A 101 -35.39 9.89 -13.38
C ALA A 101 -36.78 9.60 -12.77
N PHE A 102 -36.84 9.30 -11.47
CA PHE A 102 -38.10 9.10 -10.77
C PHE A 102 -38.98 10.35 -10.80
N ASP A 103 -38.39 11.53 -10.57
CA ASP A 103 -39.12 12.80 -10.58
C ASP A 103 -39.72 13.11 -11.97
N LEU A 104 -39.06 12.71 -13.05
CA LEU A 104 -39.56 12.86 -14.43
C LEU A 104 -40.69 11.89 -14.81
N GLU A 105 -40.82 10.74 -14.14
CA GLU A 105 -41.88 9.77 -14.41
C GLU A 105 -43.19 10.08 -13.65
N VAL A 106 -43.14 10.95 -12.66
CA VAL A 106 -44.28 11.30 -11.78
C VAL A 106 -45.00 12.59 -12.22
N ASP A 107 -44.38 13.41 -13.08
CA ASP A 107 -44.97 14.59 -13.76
C ASP A 107 -45.70 14.23 -15.08
#